data_AF-A0A8I2G806-F1
#
_entry.id   AF-A0A8I2G806-F1
#
_cell.length_a   1.000
_cell.length_b   1.000
_cell.length_c   1.000
_cell.angle_alpha   90.00
_cell.angle_beta   90.00
_cell.angle_gamma   90.00
#
_symmetry.space_group_name_H-M   'P 1'
#
loop_
_entity.id
_entity.type
_entity.pdbx_description
1 polymer ?
#
loop_
_entity_poly.entity_id
_entity_poly.type
_entity_poly.pdbx_seq_one_letter_code
_entity_poly.pdbx_strand_id
1 'polypeptide(L)'
;MVKSHLNRRYFPGFFFLFIGISVLFFTAQSGFSETQPTPSRLALVGGTLIDGYGGKPLPNSVILIEGEYIKAIGQVGAIEIPGDARIISTEGMSVLPGLWDAHVHLMINGHTDYAHWDKTYPPLFRDNPEILDDPSCYEGLPENIVKDIRNSFKHPERLPYYQITPQRIPTLARKFQQLRNAGLVLLVGTDSGIPMLFHSQSTWNEIDIWVNKLNVDPMEAIRAATYWPAVQMKVENKVGTISEGKYADIIAVRGDILRHICLLQRVDIVIKHGRRYK
;
A
#
# COMPACT_ATOMS: atom_id res chain seq x y z
N MET A 1 37.48 42.27 29.93
CA MET A 1 37.14 43.45 30.74
C MET A 1 37.05 44.66 29.79
N VAL A 2 35.83 45.19 29.61
CA VAL A 2 35.46 46.58 29.29
C VAL A 2 36.03 47.30 28.04
N LYS A 3 35.11 47.55 27.08
CA LYS A 3 34.80 48.75 26.26
C LYS A 3 35.91 49.62 25.64
N SER A 4 35.69 49.99 24.37
CA SER A 4 35.44 51.37 23.83
C SER A 4 36.03 51.51 22.42
N HIS A 5 35.23 51.66 21.36
CA HIS A 5 34.56 52.85 20.80
C HIS A 5 35.41 53.71 19.82
N LEU A 6 34.70 54.19 18.77
CA LEU A 6 35.05 55.14 17.71
C LEU A 6 35.93 54.55 16.57
N ASN A 7 35.67 54.78 15.28
CA ASN A 7 35.25 56.03 14.65
C ASN A 7 34.68 55.81 13.23
N ARG A 8 33.73 56.65 12.81
CA ARG A 8 33.28 56.82 11.41
C ARG A 8 34.41 57.43 10.56
N ARG A 9 34.63 56.89 9.35
CA ARG A 9 35.25 57.63 8.24
C ARG A 9 34.43 57.43 6.98
N TYR A 10 33.97 58.55 6.44
CA TYR A 10 33.47 58.75 5.09
C TYR A 10 34.56 58.46 4.06
N PHE A 11 34.23 57.83 2.93
CA PHE A 11 34.79 58.15 1.60
C PHE A 11 33.73 57.76 0.52
N PRO A 12 33.73 58.43 -0.65
CA PRO A 12 32.55 58.83 -1.41
C PRO A 12 32.18 57.86 -2.54
N GLY A 13 31.05 58.17 -3.17
CA GLY A 13 30.34 57.32 -4.11
C GLY A 13 31.07 56.94 -5.38
N PHE A 14 30.65 55.80 -5.90
CA PHE A 14 30.75 55.43 -7.30
C PHE A 14 29.32 55.19 -7.82
N PHE A 15 28.92 56.04 -8.77
CA PHE A 15 27.75 55.83 -9.61
C PHE A 15 28.02 54.63 -10.52
N PHE A 16 27.14 53.63 -10.50
CA PHE A 16 27.02 52.68 -11.61
C PHE A 16 25.58 52.64 -12.10
N LEU A 17 25.46 52.97 -13.38
CA LEU A 17 24.28 52.94 -14.23
C LEU A 17 23.73 51.50 -14.30
N PHE A 18 22.59 51.24 -13.66
CA PHE A 18 21.83 49.99 -13.87
C PHE A 18 20.85 50.18 -15.03
N ILE A 19 21.18 49.53 -16.14
CA ILE A 19 20.27 49.30 -17.27
C ILE A 19 19.17 48.35 -16.79
N GLY A 20 17.92 48.81 -16.85
CA GLY A 20 16.75 48.03 -16.47
C GLY A 20 16.53 46.85 -17.41
N ILE A 21 16.60 45.64 -16.88
CA ILE A 21 16.00 44.44 -17.47
C ILE A 21 14.77 44.12 -16.62
N SER A 22 13.59 44.46 -17.14
CA SER A 22 12.32 44.04 -16.56
C SER A 22 12.17 42.53 -16.75
N VAL A 23 12.49 41.76 -15.71
CA VAL A 23 12.14 40.34 -15.63
C VAL A 23 10.66 40.25 -15.26
N LEU A 24 9.82 39.92 -16.25
CA LEU A 24 8.44 39.49 -16.04
C LEU A 24 8.45 38.18 -15.26
N PHE A 25 8.15 38.22 -13.97
CA PHE A 25 7.83 37.02 -13.19
C PHE A 25 6.44 36.54 -13.60
N PHE A 26 6.39 35.54 -14.48
CA PHE A 26 5.20 34.70 -14.63
C PHE A 26 5.17 33.74 -13.44
N THR A 27 4.47 34.11 -12.37
CA THR A 27 4.08 33.14 -11.34
C THR A 27 2.99 32.26 -11.93
N ALA A 28 3.37 31.06 -12.39
CA ALA A 28 2.41 30.00 -12.63
C ALA A 28 1.72 29.68 -11.30
N GLN A 29 0.50 30.18 -11.11
CA GLN A 29 -0.41 29.65 -10.10
C GLN A 29 -0.76 28.23 -10.52
N SER A 30 0.00 27.27 -10.01
CA SER A 30 -0.45 25.88 -9.91
C SER A 30 -1.69 25.90 -9.01
N GLY A 31 -2.86 25.87 -9.64
CA GLY A 31 -4.13 25.67 -8.97
C GLY A 31 -4.15 24.28 -8.35
N PHE A 32 -3.68 24.17 -7.11
CA PHE A 32 -4.14 23.09 -6.26
C PHE A 32 -5.64 23.34 -6.04
N SER A 33 -6.46 22.45 -6.58
CA SER A 33 -7.87 22.37 -6.24
C SER A 33 -7.98 22.37 -4.73
N GLU A 34 -8.66 23.37 -4.19
CA GLU A 34 -8.98 23.45 -2.77
C GLU A 34 -9.67 22.13 -2.38
N THR A 35 -9.01 21.35 -1.54
CA THR A 35 -9.56 20.09 -1.08
C THR A 35 -10.84 20.41 -0.31
N GLN A 36 -11.97 19.81 -0.74
CA GLN A 36 -13.21 19.84 0.01
C GLN A 36 -12.89 19.58 1.50
N PRO A 37 -13.42 20.39 2.45
CA PRO A 37 -13.13 20.21 3.86
C PRO A 37 -13.42 18.76 4.21
N THR A 38 -12.41 18.06 4.73
CA THR A 38 -12.56 16.66 5.12
C THR A 38 -13.72 16.62 6.11
N PRO A 39 -14.78 15.84 5.85
CA PRO A 39 -15.88 15.76 6.80
C PRO A 39 -15.29 15.38 8.16
N SER A 40 -15.62 16.16 9.19
CA SER A 40 -15.07 15.96 10.53
C SER A 40 -15.36 14.55 11.05
N ARG A 41 -16.42 13.91 10.53
CA ARG A 41 -16.86 12.56 10.88
C ARG A 41 -17.28 11.76 9.64
N LEU A 42 -16.82 10.52 9.56
CA LEU A 42 -17.11 9.56 8.51
C LEU A 42 -17.61 8.26 9.15
N ALA A 43 -18.61 7.61 8.55
CA ALA A 43 -19.09 6.31 8.99
C ALA A 43 -19.08 5.31 7.83
N LEU A 44 -18.39 4.18 8.00
CA LEU A 44 -18.49 3.02 7.11
C LEU A 44 -19.56 2.08 7.64
N VAL A 45 -20.56 1.72 6.82
CA VAL A 45 -21.77 1.05 7.32
C VAL A 45 -22.17 -0.14 6.44
N GLY A 46 -22.34 -1.31 7.06
CA GLY A 46 -23.01 -2.48 6.48
C GLY A 46 -22.09 -3.62 6.04
N GLY A 47 -20.79 -3.38 5.92
CA GLY A 47 -19.82 -4.42 5.52
C GLY A 47 -19.48 -5.42 6.63
N THR A 48 -18.79 -6.49 6.26
CA THR A 48 -18.21 -7.45 7.19
C THR A 48 -16.80 -7.00 7.57
N LEU A 49 -16.59 -6.62 8.83
CA LEU A 49 -15.30 -6.18 9.32
C LEU A 49 -14.41 -7.38 9.67
N ILE A 50 -13.20 -7.37 9.12
CA ILE A 50 -12.06 -8.20 9.50
C ILE A 50 -11.06 -7.27 10.20
N ASP A 51 -10.94 -7.38 11.53
CA ASP A 51 -10.24 -6.40 12.36
C ASP A 51 -8.72 -6.40 12.19
N GLY A 52 -8.15 -7.49 11.66
CA GLY A 52 -6.70 -7.72 11.54
C GLY A 52 -6.06 -8.42 12.74
N TYR A 53 -6.78 -8.64 13.84
CA TYR A 53 -6.28 -9.42 14.98
C TYR A 53 -6.38 -10.93 14.78
N GLY A 54 -7.16 -11.37 13.78
CA GLY A 54 -7.47 -12.77 13.56
C GLY A 54 -8.72 -13.23 14.30
N GLY A 55 -9.53 -12.30 14.80
CA GLY A 55 -10.81 -12.58 15.44
C GLY A 55 -11.90 -13.01 14.46
N LYS A 56 -13.07 -13.35 15.01
CA LYS A 56 -14.25 -13.64 14.19
C LYS A 56 -14.68 -12.36 13.45
N PRO A 57 -14.94 -12.42 12.13
CA PRO A 57 -15.43 -11.25 11.40
C PRO A 57 -16.75 -10.73 11.96
N LEU A 58 -16.90 -9.40 11.98
CA LEU A 58 -18.08 -8.70 12.48
C LEU A 58 -19.01 -8.31 11.31
N PRO A 59 -20.14 -9.00 11.09
CA PRO A 59 -21.06 -8.68 10.01
C PRO A 59 -21.87 -7.41 10.33
N ASN A 60 -22.35 -6.73 9.27
CA ASN A 60 -23.14 -5.50 9.38
C ASN A 60 -22.47 -4.46 10.28
N SER A 61 -21.17 -4.28 10.09
CA SER A 61 -20.35 -3.40 10.92
C SER A 61 -20.64 -1.93 10.67
N VAL A 62 -20.40 -1.13 11.70
CA VAL A 62 -20.32 0.33 11.68
C VAL A 62 -18.93 0.69 12.19
N ILE A 63 -18.18 1.45 11.39
CA ILE A 63 -16.88 2.01 11.78
C ILE A 63 -17.02 3.52 11.73
N LEU A 64 -17.04 4.15 12.90
CA LEU A 64 -17.10 5.60 13.04
C LEU A 64 -15.67 6.15 13.09
N ILE A 65 -15.39 7.13 12.25
CA ILE A 65 -14.11 7.80 12.10
C ILE A 65 -14.31 9.28 12.41
N GLU A 66 -13.45 9.85 13.24
CA GLU A 66 -13.44 11.27 13.58
C GLU A 66 -12.04 11.84 13.36
N GLY A 67 -11.93 12.82 12.46
CA GLY A 67 -10.64 13.27 11.95
C GLY A 67 -9.87 12.12 11.29
N GLU A 68 -8.72 11.77 11.85
CA GLU A 68 -7.84 10.71 11.34
C GLU A 68 -8.01 9.36 12.05
N TYR A 69 -8.83 9.31 13.11
CA TYR A 69 -8.85 8.19 14.06
C TYR A 69 -10.17 7.43 14.02
N ILE A 70 -10.09 6.13 14.29
CA ILE A 70 -11.26 5.28 14.51
C ILE A 70 -11.81 5.61 15.90
N LYS A 71 -13.03 6.14 15.94
CA LYS A 71 -13.70 6.57 17.17
C LYS A 71 -14.46 5.43 17.85
N ALA A 72 -15.17 4.62 17.07
CA ALA A 72 -15.99 3.53 17.59
C ALA A 72 -16.22 2.45 16.52
N ILE A 73 -16.38 1.19 16.96
CA ILE A 73 -16.68 0.04 16.09
C ILE A 73 -17.80 -0.78 16.71
N GLY A 74 -18.78 -1.18 15.90
CA GLY A 74 -19.90 -1.98 16.36
C GLY A 74 -20.74 -2.51 15.21
N GLN A 75 -21.95 -2.98 15.52
CA GLN A 75 -22.90 -3.40 14.50
C GLN A 75 -23.94 -2.30 14.25
N VAL A 76 -24.59 -2.33 13.10
CA VAL A 76 -25.74 -1.48 12.79
C VAL A 76 -26.79 -1.61 13.91
N GLY A 77 -27.25 -0.48 14.44
CA GLY A 77 -28.20 -0.39 15.55
C GLY A 77 -27.57 -0.45 16.94
N ALA A 78 -26.31 -0.88 17.07
CA ALA A 78 -25.58 -0.87 18.35
C ALA A 78 -24.78 0.44 18.57
N ILE A 79 -24.46 1.16 17.50
CA ILE A 79 -23.77 2.46 17.55
C ILE A 79 -24.65 3.54 16.96
N GLU A 80 -24.78 4.64 17.68
CA GLU A 80 -25.40 5.86 17.18
C GLU A 80 -24.45 6.57 16.21
N ILE A 81 -24.90 6.76 14.98
CA ILE A 81 -24.16 7.50 13.95
C ILE A 81 -24.57 8.97 14.07
N PRO A 82 -23.64 9.90 14.35
CA PRO A 82 -23.95 11.32 14.42
C PRO A 82 -24.60 11.83 13.12
N GLY A 83 -25.62 12.68 13.23
CA GLY A 83 -26.37 13.17 12.07
C GLY A 83 -25.56 14.01 11.07
N ASP A 84 -24.40 14.54 11.51
CA ASP A 84 -23.43 15.26 10.69
C ASP A 84 -22.36 14.35 10.06
N ALA A 85 -22.33 13.06 10.40
CA ALA A 85 -21.36 12.11 9.85
C ALA A 85 -21.69 11.77 8.39
N ARG A 86 -20.68 11.83 7.53
CA ARG A 86 -20.81 11.34 6.15
C ARG A 86 -20.86 9.82 6.16
N ILE A 87 -21.94 9.24 5.65
CA ILE A 87 -22.10 7.79 5.55
C ILE A 87 -21.55 7.27 4.21
N ILE A 88 -20.75 6.21 4.26
CA ILE A 88 -20.34 5.40 3.11
C ILE A 88 -20.84 3.98 3.35
N SER A 89 -21.71 3.50 2.47
CA SER A 89 -22.14 2.10 2.51
C SER A 89 -20.99 1.17 2.12
N THR A 90 -20.76 0.15 2.93
CA THR A 90 -19.86 -0.98 2.70
C THR A 90 -20.63 -2.30 2.61
N GLU A 91 -21.95 -2.24 2.41
CA GLU A 91 -22.80 -3.42 2.30
C GLU A 91 -22.29 -4.39 1.22
N GLY A 92 -22.24 -5.69 1.56
CA GLY A 92 -21.70 -6.73 0.70
C GLY A 92 -20.18 -6.68 0.49
N MET A 93 -19.45 -5.85 1.24
CA MET A 93 -17.99 -5.77 1.21
C MET A 93 -17.36 -6.42 2.45
N SER A 94 -16.15 -6.93 2.28
CA SER A 94 -15.20 -7.16 3.38
C SER A 94 -14.44 -5.86 3.64
N VAL A 95 -14.38 -5.44 4.90
CA VAL A 95 -13.67 -4.21 5.34
C VAL A 95 -12.52 -4.63 6.23
N LEU A 96 -11.29 -4.18 5.94
CA LEU A 96 -10.07 -4.64 6.59
C LEU A 96 -9.01 -3.51 6.67
N PRO A 97 -7.99 -3.64 7.54
CA PRO A 97 -6.89 -2.67 7.59
C PRO A 97 -6.17 -2.57 6.24
N GLY A 98 -5.54 -1.43 5.98
CA GLY A 98 -4.62 -1.29 4.86
C GLY A 98 -3.51 -2.34 4.90
N LEU A 99 -3.16 -2.87 3.73
CA LEU A 99 -2.15 -3.91 3.59
C LEU A 99 -0.73 -3.34 3.66
N TRP A 100 0.18 -4.14 4.22
CA TRP A 100 1.60 -3.88 4.33
C TRP A 100 2.38 -4.84 3.44
N ASP A 101 3.42 -4.31 2.81
CA ASP A 101 4.45 -5.10 2.13
C ASP A 101 5.76 -4.95 2.91
N ALA A 102 6.19 -6.03 3.58
CA ALA A 102 7.40 -6.01 4.38
C ALA A 102 8.68 -6.16 3.55
N HIS A 103 8.57 -6.40 2.23
CA HIS A 103 9.71 -6.59 1.34
C HIS A 103 10.69 -7.69 1.83
N VAL A 104 10.12 -8.77 2.39
CA VAL A 104 10.83 -9.95 2.90
C VAL A 104 10.58 -11.15 1.98
N HIS A 105 11.64 -11.92 1.69
CA HIS A 105 11.61 -13.03 0.73
C HIS A 105 11.72 -14.40 1.38
N LEU A 106 10.60 -15.12 1.44
CA LEU A 106 10.60 -16.59 1.46
C LEU A 106 10.39 -17.16 0.06
N MET A 107 9.60 -16.45 -0.74
CA MET A 107 9.48 -16.59 -2.18
C MET A 107 10.14 -15.39 -2.81
N ILE A 108 10.79 -15.63 -3.92
CA ILE A 108 11.52 -14.58 -4.60
C ILE A 108 10.50 -13.78 -5.44
N ASN A 109 9.42 -14.42 -5.96
CA ASN A 109 8.69 -13.91 -7.14
C ASN A 109 7.18 -13.68 -7.03
N GLY A 110 6.56 -13.74 -5.85
CA GLY A 110 5.12 -13.43 -5.73
C GLY A 110 4.18 -14.22 -6.65
N HIS A 111 4.57 -15.41 -7.11
CA HIS A 111 3.76 -16.43 -7.83
C HIS A 111 4.02 -17.83 -7.24
N THR A 112 3.07 -18.76 -7.29
CA THR A 112 3.22 -20.12 -6.71
C THR A 112 3.29 -21.24 -7.73
N ASP A 113 2.76 -21.02 -8.92
CA ASP A 113 2.85 -21.98 -10.01
C ASP A 113 3.86 -21.46 -11.02
N TYR A 114 5.12 -21.63 -10.69
CA TYR A 114 6.23 -21.14 -11.49
C TYR A 114 6.41 -21.93 -12.80
N ALA A 115 6.02 -23.21 -12.82
CA ALA A 115 6.04 -23.99 -14.06
C ALA A 115 4.99 -23.47 -15.05
N HIS A 116 3.80 -23.10 -14.56
CA HIS A 116 2.84 -22.33 -15.33
C HIS A 116 3.36 -20.93 -15.61
N TRP A 117 3.90 -20.21 -14.64
CA TRP A 117 4.32 -18.81 -14.77
C TRP A 117 5.44 -18.66 -15.79
N ASP A 118 6.59 -19.32 -15.61
CA ASP A 118 7.76 -19.22 -16.49
C ASP A 118 7.46 -19.70 -17.92
N LYS A 119 6.46 -20.59 -18.08
CA LYS A 119 5.98 -21.04 -19.41
C LYS A 119 4.94 -20.10 -20.02
N THR A 120 4.06 -19.52 -19.21
CA THR A 120 2.85 -18.82 -19.68
C THR A 120 3.10 -17.32 -19.72
N TYR A 121 3.65 -16.74 -18.66
CA TYR A 121 3.72 -15.30 -18.46
C TYR A 121 4.90 -14.60 -19.17
N PRO A 122 6.14 -15.14 -19.27
CA PRO A 122 7.14 -14.51 -20.12
C PRO A 122 6.72 -14.42 -21.60
N PRO A 123 6.09 -15.45 -22.21
CA PRO A 123 5.44 -15.29 -23.50
C PRO A 123 4.24 -14.34 -23.44
N LEU A 124 3.34 -14.44 -22.44
CA LEU A 124 2.20 -13.53 -22.30
C LEU A 124 2.62 -12.06 -22.20
N PHE A 125 3.68 -11.70 -21.48
CA PHE A 125 4.16 -10.32 -21.36
C PHE A 125 4.96 -9.88 -22.58
N ARG A 126 5.62 -10.81 -23.29
CA ARG A 126 6.24 -10.54 -24.59
C ARG A 126 5.19 -10.28 -25.67
N ASP A 127 4.10 -11.04 -25.63
CA ASP A 127 3.09 -11.12 -26.70
C ASP A 127 1.83 -10.28 -26.40
N ASN A 128 1.57 -9.93 -25.12
CA ASN A 128 0.53 -9.00 -24.65
C ASN A 128 1.18 -7.85 -23.84
N PRO A 129 1.75 -6.84 -24.51
CA PRO A 129 2.37 -5.69 -23.85
C PRO A 129 1.39 -4.83 -23.05
N GLU A 130 0.07 -5.07 -23.17
CA GLU A 130 -0.97 -4.29 -22.50
C GLU A 130 -0.80 -4.20 -20.97
N ILE A 131 -0.28 -5.25 -20.32
CA ILE A 131 0.03 -5.21 -18.87
C ILE A 131 1.26 -4.31 -18.59
N LEU A 132 2.23 -4.27 -19.49
CA LEU A 132 3.35 -3.31 -19.47
C LEU A 132 2.95 -1.91 -19.97
N ASP A 133 1.71 -1.73 -20.42
CA ASP A 133 1.18 -0.46 -20.84
C ASP A 133 0.16 0.12 -19.85
N ASP A 134 -0.19 -0.63 -18.79
CA ASP A 134 -0.96 -0.10 -17.66
C ASP A 134 -0.14 1.02 -16.98
N PRO A 135 -0.61 2.28 -17.00
CA PRO A 135 0.13 3.40 -16.41
C PRO A 135 0.37 3.23 -14.90
N SER A 136 -0.48 2.47 -14.21
CA SER A 136 -0.37 2.25 -12.76
C SER A 136 0.91 1.48 -12.37
N CYS A 137 1.48 0.68 -13.28
CA CYS A 137 2.74 -0.01 -13.07
C CYS A 137 3.95 0.93 -12.99
N TYR A 138 3.79 2.18 -13.45
CA TYR A 138 4.86 3.17 -13.55
C TYR A 138 4.55 4.48 -12.81
N GLU A 139 3.45 4.52 -12.06
CA GLU A 139 3.02 5.71 -11.35
C GLU A 139 4.10 6.16 -10.35
N GLY A 140 4.53 7.42 -10.46
CA GLY A 140 5.58 7.99 -9.62
C GLY A 140 7.02 7.61 -10.00
N LEU A 141 7.25 6.82 -11.06
CA LEU A 141 8.59 6.45 -11.51
C LEU A 141 9.15 7.42 -12.57
N PRO A 142 10.43 7.83 -12.48
CA PRO A 142 11.10 8.59 -13.54
C PRO A 142 11.17 7.83 -14.87
N GLU A 143 11.14 8.53 -16.01
CA GLU A 143 11.15 7.92 -17.36
C GLU A 143 12.31 6.95 -17.59
N ASN A 144 13.51 7.23 -17.05
CA ASN A 144 14.67 6.35 -17.19
C ASN A 144 14.45 5.02 -16.45
N ILE A 145 13.82 5.04 -15.27
CA ILE A 145 13.48 3.83 -14.51
C ILE A 145 12.40 3.04 -15.26
N VAL A 146 11.39 3.71 -15.79
CA VAL A 146 10.36 3.07 -16.64
C VAL A 146 11.00 2.38 -17.84
N LYS A 147 11.95 3.04 -18.51
CA LYS A 147 12.68 2.49 -19.65
C LYS A 147 13.53 1.27 -19.27
N ASP A 148 14.22 1.31 -18.13
CA ASP A 148 15.01 0.19 -17.62
C ASP A 148 14.13 -1.01 -17.28
N ILE A 149 12.99 -0.77 -16.60
CA ILE A 149 11.98 -1.79 -16.33
C ILE A 149 11.51 -2.41 -17.64
N ARG A 150 11.05 -1.63 -18.63
CA ARG A 150 10.62 -2.14 -19.95
C ARG A 150 11.71 -2.93 -20.67
N ASN A 151 12.97 -2.49 -20.61
CA ASN A 151 14.09 -3.19 -21.24
C ASN A 151 14.39 -4.54 -20.56
N SER A 152 14.19 -4.66 -19.24
CA SER A 152 14.43 -5.91 -18.51
C SER A 152 13.58 -7.09 -19.03
N PHE A 153 12.42 -6.82 -19.64
CA PHE A 153 11.53 -7.83 -20.23
C PHE A 153 11.97 -8.33 -21.60
N LYS A 154 12.98 -7.72 -22.25
CA LYS A 154 13.44 -8.17 -23.57
C LYS A 154 14.19 -9.50 -23.52
N HIS A 155 14.90 -9.74 -22.43
CA HIS A 155 15.74 -10.91 -22.23
C HIS A 155 15.61 -11.48 -20.80
N PRO A 156 14.39 -11.89 -20.37
CA PRO A 156 14.16 -12.37 -19.02
C PRO A 156 15.05 -13.58 -18.67
N GLU A 157 15.38 -14.42 -19.65
CA GLU A 157 16.27 -15.58 -19.49
C GLU A 157 17.68 -15.22 -19.02
N ARG A 158 18.13 -13.98 -19.26
CA ARG A 158 19.46 -13.51 -18.88
C ARG A 158 19.53 -13.00 -17.44
N LEU A 159 18.39 -12.78 -16.80
CA LEU A 159 18.37 -12.31 -15.43
C LEU A 159 18.64 -13.50 -14.50
N PRO A 160 19.63 -13.41 -13.58
CA PRO A 160 20.03 -14.52 -12.69
C PRO A 160 18.85 -15.14 -11.92
N TYR A 161 17.88 -14.29 -11.67
CA TYR A 161 16.68 -14.57 -10.94
C TYR A 161 15.78 -15.64 -11.60
N TYR A 162 15.59 -15.60 -12.93
CA TYR A 162 14.81 -16.61 -13.66
C TYR A 162 15.56 -17.94 -13.83
N GLN A 163 16.87 -17.95 -13.58
CA GLN A 163 17.68 -19.17 -13.67
C GLN A 163 17.65 -19.96 -12.35
N ILE A 164 17.63 -19.27 -11.21
CA ILE A 164 17.67 -19.88 -9.87
C ILE A 164 16.28 -20.30 -9.39
N THR A 165 15.25 -19.54 -9.74
CA THR A 165 13.87 -19.76 -9.28
C THR A 165 13.35 -21.17 -9.58
N PRO A 166 13.49 -21.72 -10.81
CA PRO A 166 13.12 -23.10 -11.14
C PRO A 166 13.62 -24.18 -10.16
N GLN A 167 14.83 -24.01 -9.64
CA GLN A 167 15.46 -24.97 -8.72
C GLN A 167 14.92 -24.87 -7.29
N ARG A 168 14.34 -23.73 -6.90
CA ARG A 168 13.88 -23.46 -5.52
C ARG A 168 12.43 -23.90 -5.29
N ILE A 169 11.58 -23.82 -6.32
CA ILE A 169 10.13 -24.09 -6.26
C ILE A 169 9.80 -25.41 -5.55
N PRO A 170 10.44 -26.56 -5.87
CA PRO A 170 10.04 -27.83 -5.27
C PRO A 170 10.26 -27.88 -3.75
N THR A 171 11.11 -27.00 -3.21
CA THR A 171 11.43 -26.95 -1.78
C THR A 171 10.62 -25.93 -1.01
N LEU A 172 9.92 -25.04 -1.69
CA LEU A 172 9.33 -23.83 -1.12
C LEU A 172 8.24 -24.14 -0.10
N ALA A 173 7.20 -24.86 -0.50
CA ALA A 173 6.08 -25.20 0.40
C ALA A 173 6.57 -25.93 1.66
N ARG A 174 7.54 -26.83 1.48
CA ARG A 174 8.20 -27.54 2.58
C ARG A 174 8.93 -26.58 3.53
N LYS A 175 9.75 -25.66 3.01
CA LYS A 175 10.47 -24.67 3.84
C LYS A 175 9.51 -23.73 4.56
N PHE A 176 8.52 -23.22 3.85
CA PHE A 176 7.49 -22.37 4.41
C PHE A 176 6.78 -23.05 5.60
N GLN A 177 6.39 -24.32 5.42
CA GLN A 177 5.78 -25.11 6.49
C GLN A 177 6.75 -25.40 7.63
N GLN A 178 8.03 -25.67 7.35
CA GLN A 178 9.06 -25.86 8.39
C GLN A 178 9.20 -24.62 9.28
N LEU A 179 9.22 -23.42 8.70
CA LEU A 179 9.30 -22.17 9.45
C LEU A 179 8.05 -21.94 10.31
N ARG A 180 6.85 -22.19 9.75
CA ARG A 180 5.59 -22.11 10.50
C ARG A 180 5.54 -23.12 11.65
N ASN A 181 5.95 -24.36 11.41
CA ASN A 181 6.01 -25.41 12.44
C ASN A 181 7.01 -25.10 13.55
N ALA A 182 8.07 -24.34 13.25
CA ALA A 182 9.03 -23.86 14.23
C ALA A 182 8.52 -22.64 15.04
N GLY A 183 7.30 -22.16 14.76
CA GLY A 183 6.67 -21.06 15.49
C GLY A 183 7.14 -19.67 15.05
N LEU A 184 7.79 -19.55 13.87
CA LEU A 184 8.18 -18.26 13.35
C LEU A 184 6.95 -17.48 12.87
N VAL A 185 6.93 -16.19 13.20
CA VAL A 185 6.00 -15.23 12.59
C VAL A 185 6.52 -14.89 11.20
N LEU A 186 5.70 -15.16 10.19
CA LEU A 186 5.99 -14.81 8.80
C LEU A 186 5.21 -13.55 8.41
N LEU A 187 5.84 -12.70 7.60
CA LEU A 187 5.25 -11.45 7.09
C LEU A 187 5.06 -11.58 5.57
N VAL A 188 4.01 -10.94 5.05
CA VAL A 188 3.84 -10.76 3.61
C VAL A 188 4.87 -9.76 3.10
N GLY A 189 5.58 -10.10 2.03
CA GLY A 189 6.61 -9.24 1.42
C GLY A 189 6.92 -9.69 0.00
N THR A 190 7.18 -8.73 -0.91
CA THR A 190 7.17 -9.05 -2.35
C THR A 190 8.46 -8.86 -3.11
N ASP A 191 9.42 -8.04 -2.68
CA ASP A 191 10.57 -7.61 -3.52
C ASP A 191 10.10 -6.82 -4.75
N SER A 192 8.86 -6.31 -4.72
CA SER A 192 8.34 -5.53 -5.84
C SER A 192 9.33 -4.43 -6.24
N GLY A 193 9.58 -4.32 -7.55
CA GLY A 193 10.74 -3.62 -8.09
C GLY A 193 11.74 -4.53 -8.81
N ILE A 194 11.68 -5.84 -8.59
CA ILE A 194 12.33 -6.82 -9.47
C ILE A 194 11.58 -6.93 -10.82
N PRO A 195 12.26 -7.37 -11.90
CA PRO A 195 11.60 -7.60 -13.20
C PRO A 195 10.36 -8.49 -13.06
N MET A 196 9.29 -8.09 -13.77
CA MET A 196 7.97 -8.76 -13.79
C MET A 196 7.18 -8.74 -12.47
N LEU A 197 7.62 -8.03 -11.44
CA LEU A 197 6.89 -7.90 -10.17
C LEU A 197 6.55 -6.43 -9.84
N PHE A 198 5.34 -6.03 -10.19
CA PHE A 198 4.87 -4.65 -10.07
C PHE A 198 4.30 -4.35 -8.68
N HIS A 199 4.67 -3.18 -8.14
CA HIS A 199 4.19 -2.71 -6.83
C HIS A 199 2.66 -2.70 -6.71
N SER A 200 1.95 -2.38 -7.80
CA SER A 200 0.49 -2.28 -7.82
C SER A 200 -0.23 -3.62 -7.65
N GLN A 201 0.46 -4.75 -7.88
CA GLN A 201 -0.16 -6.08 -7.92
C GLN A 201 0.48 -7.10 -6.98
N SER A 202 1.74 -6.90 -6.61
CA SER A 202 2.54 -7.91 -5.94
C SER A 202 1.98 -8.32 -4.57
N THR A 203 1.49 -7.38 -3.77
CA THR A 203 1.06 -7.67 -2.39
C THR A 203 -0.15 -8.59 -2.34
N TRP A 204 -1.17 -8.35 -3.17
CA TRP A 204 -2.35 -9.22 -3.19
C TRP A 204 -2.03 -10.58 -3.83
N ASN A 205 -1.13 -10.62 -4.81
CA ASN A 205 -0.64 -11.87 -5.40
C ASN A 205 0.04 -12.75 -4.35
N GLU A 206 0.94 -12.19 -3.54
CA GLU A 206 1.62 -12.90 -2.45
C GLU A 206 0.62 -13.48 -1.44
N ILE A 207 -0.42 -12.73 -1.08
CA ILE A 207 -1.49 -13.22 -0.19
C ILE A 207 -2.28 -14.37 -0.85
N ASP A 208 -2.65 -14.23 -2.14
CA ASP A 208 -3.39 -15.27 -2.88
C ASP A 208 -2.65 -16.60 -2.90
N ILE A 209 -1.33 -16.51 -3.06
CA ILE A 209 -0.38 -17.61 -3.05
C ILE A 209 -0.30 -18.33 -1.72
N TRP A 210 -0.17 -17.58 -0.63
CA TRP A 210 -0.16 -18.15 0.71
C TRP A 210 -1.40 -19.01 0.91
N VAL A 211 -2.56 -18.48 0.53
CA VAL A 211 -3.84 -19.16 0.71
C VAL A 211 -4.01 -20.33 -0.26
N ASN A 212 -4.04 -20.07 -1.57
CA ASN A 212 -4.50 -21.04 -2.55
C ASN A 212 -3.49 -22.15 -2.85
N LYS A 213 -2.20 -21.93 -2.52
CA LYS A 213 -1.11 -22.78 -3.00
C LYS A 213 -0.16 -23.22 -1.91
N LEU A 214 -0.03 -22.43 -0.83
CA LEU A 214 0.67 -22.84 0.38
C LEU A 214 -0.28 -23.30 1.50
N ASN A 215 -1.59 -23.31 1.23
CA ASN A 215 -2.63 -23.78 2.15
C ASN A 215 -2.59 -23.08 3.52
N VAL A 216 -2.35 -21.76 3.49
CA VAL A 216 -2.42 -20.89 4.67
C VAL A 216 -3.87 -20.46 4.85
N ASP A 217 -4.31 -20.39 6.11
CA ASP A 217 -5.62 -19.84 6.42
C ASP A 217 -5.72 -18.36 5.95
N PRO A 218 -6.79 -17.95 5.25
CA PRO A 218 -6.93 -16.58 4.76
C PRO A 218 -6.82 -15.51 5.85
N MET A 219 -7.32 -15.77 7.06
CA MET A 219 -7.21 -14.84 8.18
C MET A 219 -5.76 -14.73 8.65
N GLU A 220 -5.01 -15.83 8.68
CA GLU A 220 -3.57 -15.82 8.97
C GLU A 220 -2.79 -15.01 7.93
N ALA A 221 -3.09 -15.18 6.64
CA ALA A 221 -2.43 -14.44 5.56
C ALA A 221 -2.74 -12.92 5.63
N ILE A 222 -3.99 -12.54 5.89
CA ILE A 222 -4.37 -11.13 6.10
C ILE A 222 -3.64 -10.56 7.32
N ARG A 223 -3.53 -11.32 8.42
CA ARG A 223 -2.82 -10.89 9.63
C ARG A 223 -1.31 -10.69 9.39
N ALA A 224 -0.71 -11.52 8.53
CA ALA A 224 0.67 -11.38 8.08
C ALA A 224 0.92 -10.15 7.20
N ALA A 225 -0.13 -9.58 6.59
CA ALA A 225 -0.09 -8.35 5.81
C ALA A 225 -0.65 -7.12 6.55
N THR A 226 -1.00 -7.22 7.84
CA THR A 226 -1.64 -6.11 8.59
C THR A 226 -1.05 -5.96 9.99
N TYR A 227 -1.45 -6.82 10.93
CA TYR A 227 -1.04 -6.74 12.32
C TYR A 227 0.44 -7.02 12.53
N TRP A 228 0.97 -8.11 11.96
CA TRP A 228 2.35 -8.53 12.23
C TRP A 228 3.40 -7.53 11.72
N PRO A 229 3.27 -6.94 10.51
CA PRO A 229 4.15 -5.86 10.08
C PRO A 229 4.11 -4.65 11.01
N ALA A 230 2.93 -4.26 11.52
CA ALA A 230 2.80 -3.16 12.47
C ALA A 230 3.52 -3.45 13.80
N VAL A 231 3.44 -4.69 14.31
CA VAL A 231 4.19 -5.14 15.50
C VAL A 231 5.69 -5.11 15.25
N GLN A 232 6.13 -5.63 14.10
CA GLN A 232 7.55 -5.64 13.73
C GLN A 232 8.15 -4.23 13.68
N MET A 233 7.34 -3.27 13.22
CA MET A 233 7.70 -1.86 13.12
C MET A 233 7.47 -1.06 14.41
N LYS A 234 6.95 -1.70 15.48
CA LYS A 234 6.66 -1.10 16.80
C LYS A 234 5.66 0.07 16.72
N VAL A 235 4.68 -0.06 15.83
CA VAL A 235 3.62 0.93 15.59
C VAL A 235 2.23 0.30 15.67
N GLU A 236 2.12 -0.91 16.22
CA GLU A 236 0.87 -1.66 16.39
C GLU A 236 -0.13 -0.94 17.27
N ASN A 237 0.30 0.01 18.11
CA ASN A 237 -0.59 0.87 18.87
C ASN A 237 -1.26 1.98 18.03
N LYS A 238 -0.82 2.19 16.78
CA LYS A 238 -1.30 3.25 15.89
C LYS A 238 -2.00 2.71 14.64
N VAL A 239 -1.52 1.59 14.09
CA VAL A 239 -1.93 1.04 12.78
C VAL A 239 -1.93 -0.49 12.78
N GLY A 240 -2.33 -1.10 11.65
CA GLY A 240 -2.27 -2.54 11.42
C GLY A 240 -3.50 -3.33 11.86
N THR A 241 -4.44 -2.69 12.58
CA THR A 241 -5.77 -3.25 12.88
C THR A 241 -6.82 -2.15 12.84
N ILE A 242 -8.08 -2.53 12.64
CA ILE A 242 -9.22 -1.63 12.81
C ILE A 242 -9.69 -1.73 14.25
N SER A 243 -9.32 -0.75 15.06
CA SER A 243 -9.61 -0.72 16.50
C SER A 243 -9.71 0.72 16.98
N GLU A 244 -10.50 0.97 18.02
CA GLU A 244 -10.68 2.32 18.57
C GLU A 244 -9.35 2.97 18.96
N GLY A 245 -9.21 4.26 18.65
CA GLY A 245 -8.02 5.06 18.92
C GLY A 245 -6.89 4.94 17.89
N LYS A 246 -6.95 3.96 16.96
CA LYS A 246 -5.97 3.82 15.88
C LYS A 246 -6.29 4.73 14.69
N TYR A 247 -5.31 4.96 13.82
CA TYR A 247 -5.54 5.66 12.56
C TYR A 247 -6.51 4.88 11.67
N ALA A 248 -7.38 5.60 10.99
CA ALA A 248 -8.29 5.04 10.01
C ALA A 248 -7.56 4.82 8.67
N ASP A 249 -6.78 3.75 8.61
CA ASP A 249 -6.15 3.21 7.40
C ASP A 249 -6.88 1.91 7.00
N ILE A 250 -7.86 2.04 6.11
CA ILE A 250 -8.89 1.02 5.84
C ILE A 250 -9.03 0.81 4.34
N ILE A 251 -9.19 -0.44 3.94
CA ILE A 251 -9.65 -0.79 2.60
C ILE A 251 -10.98 -1.56 2.68
N ALA A 252 -11.79 -1.46 1.63
CA ALA A 252 -12.97 -2.31 1.46
C ALA A 252 -12.99 -2.94 0.07
N VAL A 253 -13.38 -4.21 0.03
CA VAL A 253 -13.39 -5.06 -1.16
C VAL A 253 -14.75 -5.74 -1.26
N ARG A 254 -15.40 -5.66 -2.41
CA ARG A 254 -16.68 -6.33 -2.64
C ARG A 254 -16.54 -7.85 -2.57
N GLY A 255 -17.44 -8.49 -1.80
CA GLY A 255 -17.48 -9.93 -1.61
C GLY A 255 -16.79 -10.42 -0.33
N ASP A 256 -16.78 -11.73 -0.15
CA ASP A 256 -16.18 -12.42 1.00
C ASP A 256 -14.74 -12.82 0.68
N ILE A 257 -13.77 -12.03 1.18
CA ILE A 257 -12.35 -12.26 0.92
C ILE A 257 -11.79 -13.46 1.67
N LEU A 258 -12.46 -13.95 2.73
CA LEU A 258 -12.03 -15.16 3.44
C LEU A 258 -12.40 -16.42 2.66
N ARG A 259 -13.41 -16.34 1.78
CA ARG A 259 -13.73 -17.41 0.81
C ARG A 259 -12.98 -17.26 -0.51
N HIS A 260 -12.79 -16.02 -0.96
CA HIS A 260 -12.20 -15.70 -2.26
C HIS A 260 -11.13 -14.62 -2.13
N ILE A 261 -9.95 -15.02 -1.67
CA ILE A 261 -8.86 -14.08 -1.35
C ILE A 261 -8.38 -13.27 -2.57
N CYS A 262 -8.52 -13.83 -3.78
CA CYS A 262 -8.17 -13.17 -5.04
C CYS A 262 -8.94 -11.87 -5.28
N LEU A 263 -10.05 -11.62 -4.57
CA LEU A 263 -10.81 -10.38 -4.64
C LEU A 263 -9.97 -9.17 -4.19
N LEU A 264 -8.91 -9.36 -3.39
CA LEU A 264 -7.97 -8.30 -2.99
C LEU A 264 -7.31 -7.56 -4.18
N GLN A 265 -7.31 -8.16 -5.37
CA GLN A 265 -6.86 -7.50 -6.60
C GLN A 265 -7.70 -6.26 -6.98
N ARG A 266 -8.92 -6.12 -6.43
CA ARG A 266 -9.88 -5.06 -6.74
C ARG A 266 -10.38 -4.39 -5.47
N VAL A 267 -9.57 -3.50 -4.93
CA VAL A 267 -9.98 -2.64 -3.80
C VAL A 267 -10.96 -1.57 -4.29
N ASP A 268 -12.16 -1.53 -3.70
CA ASP A 268 -13.22 -0.59 -4.07
C ASP A 268 -13.12 0.73 -3.30
N ILE A 269 -12.71 0.67 -2.04
CA ILE A 269 -12.60 1.84 -1.16
C ILE A 269 -11.22 1.86 -0.52
N VAL A 270 -10.58 3.03 -0.52
CA VAL A 270 -9.31 3.26 0.19
C VAL A 270 -9.47 4.47 1.08
N ILE A 271 -9.24 4.30 2.37
CA ILE A 271 -9.20 5.36 3.37
C ILE A 271 -7.83 5.35 4.02
N LYS A 272 -7.20 6.52 4.08
CA LYS A 272 -5.91 6.72 4.74
C LYS A 272 -6.01 7.93 5.64
N HIS A 273 -5.71 7.76 6.91
CA HIS A 273 -5.84 8.76 7.97
C HIS A 273 -7.22 9.44 7.93
N GLY A 274 -8.27 8.62 7.84
CA GLY A 274 -9.67 9.06 7.82
C GLY A 274 -10.13 9.74 6.54
N ARG A 275 -9.25 9.95 5.55
CA ARG A 275 -9.59 10.52 4.25
C ARG A 275 -9.76 9.43 3.20
N ARG A 276 -10.85 9.50 2.44
CA ARG A 276 -11.10 8.61 1.31
C ARG A 276 -10.28 9.05 0.08
N TYR A 277 -9.57 8.10 -0.53
CA TYR A 277 -8.82 8.26 -1.77
C TYR A 277 -9.42 7.49 -2.95
N LYS A 278 -10.17 6.42 -2.66
CA LYS A 278 -10.91 5.62 -3.64
C LYS A 278 -12.28 5.29 -3.07
#